data_AF-A0A9D6J3Q9-F1
#
_entry.id   AF-A0A9D6J3Q9-F1
#
_cell.length_a   1.000
_cell.length_b   1.000
_cell.length_c   1.000
_cell.angle_alpha   90.00
_cell.angle_beta   90.00
_cell.angle_gamma   90.00
#
_symmetry.space_group_name_H-M   'P 1'
#
loop_
_entity.id
_entity.type
_entity.pdbx_description
1 polymer ?
#
loop_
_entity_poly.entity_id
_entity_poly.type
_entity_poly.pdbx_seq_one_letter_code
_entity_poly.pdbx_strand_id
1 'polypeptide(L)'
;MFNDHFAVHAIGRFVLGRHWQQATDKEQAEYLVLFEDLMVVSYVDRFQKYAGENLRVVKSRIEGDSTATVFTEIVRPDAGPAVQVIWRIGAKGDTLKILDVLVEGTSLSQTLRADFGSIIRQREGKVAALIHELRLKTAELKLPDKN
;
A
#
# COMPACT_ATOMS: atom_id res chain seq x y z
N MET A 1 -3.41 6.58 -12.99
CA MET A 1 -3.50 5.10 -13.07
C MET A 1 -3.48 4.44 -11.69
N PHE A 2 -2.46 4.61 -10.84
CA PHE A 2 -2.43 3.96 -9.52
C PHE A 2 -3.47 4.53 -8.52
N ASN A 3 -3.52 5.86 -8.38
CA ASN A 3 -4.53 6.54 -7.55
C ASN A 3 -5.97 6.33 -8.03
N ASP A 4 -6.17 5.88 -9.27
CA ASP A 4 -7.49 5.58 -9.82
C ASP A 4 -8.09 4.29 -9.24
N HIS A 5 -7.23 3.40 -8.72
CA HIS A 5 -7.66 2.13 -8.13
C HIS A 5 -7.38 2.04 -6.63
N PHE A 6 -6.38 2.73 -6.10
CA PHE A 6 -6.03 2.71 -4.68
C PHE A 6 -6.46 3.98 -3.96
N ALA A 7 -6.92 3.84 -2.72
CA ALA A 7 -7.22 4.97 -1.84
C ALA A 7 -5.94 5.51 -1.18
N VAL A 8 -4.94 5.89 -1.98
CA VAL A 8 -3.56 6.15 -1.53
C VAL A 8 -3.49 7.10 -0.33
N HIS A 9 -4.24 8.21 -0.34
CA HIS A 9 -4.27 9.13 0.80
C HIS A 9 -4.87 8.50 2.06
N ALA A 10 -5.93 7.69 1.94
CA ALA A 10 -6.52 7.01 3.08
C ALA A 10 -5.57 5.96 3.66
N ILE A 11 -4.89 5.22 2.79
CA ILE A 11 -3.86 4.24 3.18
C ILE A 11 -2.70 4.95 3.86
N GLY A 12 -2.16 6.03 3.28
CA GLY A 12 -1.06 6.81 3.87
C GLY A 12 -1.42 7.33 5.25
N ARG A 13 -2.61 7.91 5.42
CA ARG A 13 -3.10 8.35 6.75
C ARG A 13 -3.18 7.19 7.74
N PHE A 14 -3.70 6.04 7.31
CA PHE A 14 -3.75 4.84 8.14
C PHE A 14 -2.35 4.34 8.51
N VAL A 15 -1.41 4.32 7.57
CA VAL A 15 -0.03 3.89 7.76
C VAL A 15 0.71 4.81 8.75
N LEU A 16 0.54 6.13 8.64
CA LEU A 16 1.15 7.07 9.59
C LEU A 16 0.51 6.98 10.98
N GLY A 17 -0.76 6.59 11.05
CA GLY A 17 -1.45 6.24 12.28
C GLY A 17 -1.53 7.40 13.27
N ARG A 18 -1.18 7.15 14.54
CA ARG A 18 -1.23 8.18 15.59
C ARG A 18 -0.33 9.39 15.30
N HIS A 19 0.73 9.19 14.52
CA HIS A 19 1.68 10.24 14.18
C HIS A 19 1.09 11.23 13.15
N TRP A 20 0.01 10.85 12.45
CA TRP A 20 -0.74 11.77 11.59
C TRP A 20 -1.21 13.00 12.36
N GLN A 21 -1.78 12.81 13.55
CA GLN A 21 -2.27 13.91 14.38
C GLN A 21 -1.13 14.76 15.00
N GLN A 22 0.09 14.25 15.01
CA GLN A 22 1.28 14.94 15.55
C GLN A 22 2.04 15.70 14.47
N ALA A 23 1.87 15.32 13.21
CA ALA A 23 2.47 15.99 12.06
C ALA A 23 1.80 17.34 11.80
N THR A 24 2.61 18.34 11.47
CA THR A 24 2.13 19.62 10.93
C THR A 24 1.47 19.42 9.56
N ASP A 25 0.62 20.37 9.13
CA ASP A 25 -0.01 20.31 7.81
C ASP A 25 1.02 20.20 6.68
N LYS A 26 2.18 20.87 6.83
CA LYS A 26 3.30 20.78 5.88
C LYS A 26 3.90 19.39 5.83
N GLU A 27 4.13 18.78 7.00
CA GLU A 27 4.64 17.39 7.07
C GLU A 27 3.63 16.39 6.53
N GLN A 28 2.33 16.56 6.81
CA GLN A 28 1.28 15.71 6.28
C GLN A 28 1.23 15.76 4.74
N ALA A 29 1.25 16.97 4.17
CA ALA A 29 1.23 17.17 2.72
C ALA A 29 2.46 16.53 2.06
N GLU A 30 3.65 16.81 2.60
CA GLU A 30 4.89 16.24 2.07
C GLU A 30 4.95 14.70 2.22
N TYR A 31 4.55 14.19 3.38
CA TYR A 31 4.48 12.75 3.63
C TYR A 31 3.59 12.05 2.61
N LEU A 32 2.41 12.59 2.31
CA LEU A 32 1.48 11.96 1.36
C LEU A 32 2.06 11.88 -0.05
N VAL A 33 2.75 12.94 -0.51
CA VAL A 33 3.44 12.94 -1.81
C VAL A 33 4.51 11.85 -1.85
N LEU A 34 5.36 11.76 -0.82
CA LEU A 34 6.42 10.76 -0.76
C LEU A 34 5.88 9.34 -0.58
N PHE A 35 4.78 9.18 0.16
CA PHE A 35 4.11 7.90 0.32
C PHE A 35 3.54 7.41 -1.02
N GLU A 36 2.89 8.29 -1.79
CA GLU A 36 2.41 7.97 -3.11
C GLU A 36 3.56 7.55 -4.04
N ASP A 37 4.63 8.34 -4.09
CA ASP A 37 5.81 8.02 -4.89
C ASP A 37 6.38 6.64 -4.53
N LEU A 38 6.54 6.35 -3.23
CA LEU A 38 7.01 5.06 -2.76
C LEU A 38 6.09 3.93 -3.24
N MET A 39 4.77 4.11 -3.14
CA MET A 39 3.79 3.11 -3.54
C MET A 39 3.82 2.83 -5.05
N VAL A 40 3.91 3.89 -5.86
CA VAL A 40 4.00 3.79 -7.31
C VAL A 40 5.25 3.00 -7.69
N VAL A 41 6.41 3.39 -7.19
CA VAL A 41 7.68 2.77 -7.59
C VAL A 41 7.85 1.36 -7.01
N SER A 42 7.35 1.10 -5.80
CA SER A 42 7.52 -0.22 -5.16
C SER A 42 6.57 -1.30 -5.70
N TYR A 43 5.41 -0.91 -6.25
CA TYR A 43 4.33 -1.86 -6.52
C TYR A 43 3.79 -1.87 -7.95
N VAL A 44 3.99 -0.83 -8.77
CA VAL A 44 3.48 -0.83 -10.16
C VAL A 44 4.01 -2.05 -10.95
N ASP A 45 5.32 -2.29 -10.93
CA ASP A 45 5.92 -3.40 -11.68
C ASP A 45 5.54 -4.77 -11.13
N ARG A 46 5.40 -4.87 -9.80
CA ARG A 46 4.97 -6.12 -9.15
C ARG A 46 3.53 -6.44 -9.53
N PHE A 47 2.64 -5.46 -9.48
CA PHE A 47 1.26 -5.67 -9.88
C PHE A 47 1.14 -5.95 -11.36
N GLN A 48 1.91 -5.33 -12.26
CA GLN A 48 1.90 -5.71 -13.67
C GLN A 48 2.35 -7.15 -13.91
N LYS A 49 3.34 -7.65 -13.16
CA LYS A 49 3.78 -9.05 -13.24
C LYS A 49 2.73 -10.06 -12.77
N TYR A 50 1.85 -9.65 -11.85
CA TYR A 50 0.78 -10.51 -11.30
C TYR A 50 -0.59 -10.26 -11.94
N ALA A 51 -0.83 -9.07 -12.49
CA ALA A 51 -2.04 -8.69 -13.18
C ALA A 51 -1.99 -9.25 -14.60
N GLY A 52 -2.89 -10.19 -14.88
CA GLY A 52 -2.92 -10.91 -16.14
C GLY A 52 -3.67 -12.23 -15.99
N GLU A 53 -3.30 -13.21 -16.81
CA GLU A 53 -4.01 -14.48 -17.02
C GLU A 53 -4.00 -15.44 -15.81
N ASN A 54 -3.25 -15.11 -14.76
CA ASN A 54 -3.03 -15.99 -13.61
C ASN A 54 -3.84 -15.62 -12.36
N LEU A 55 -4.47 -14.44 -12.32
CA LEU A 55 -5.25 -14.00 -11.15
C LEU A 55 -6.71 -14.42 -11.30
N ARG A 56 -7.18 -15.26 -10.37
CA ARG A 56 -8.55 -15.79 -10.35
C ARG A 56 -9.29 -15.29 -9.12
N VAL A 57 -10.49 -14.73 -9.32
CA VAL A 57 -11.40 -14.43 -8.21
C VAL A 57 -11.99 -15.73 -7.67
N VAL A 58 -11.83 -15.95 -6.37
CA VAL A 58 -12.36 -17.12 -5.66
C VAL A 58 -13.73 -16.82 -5.07
N LYS A 59 -13.86 -15.67 -4.40
CA LYS A 59 -15.11 -15.20 -3.80
C LYS A 59 -15.02 -13.71 -3.45
N SER A 60 -16.16 -13.09 -3.21
CA SER A 60 -16.26 -11.75 -2.64
C SER A 60 -17.22 -11.75 -1.45
N ARG A 61 -16.96 -10.89 -0.47
CA ARG A 61 -17.81 -10.66 0.70
C ARG A 61 -18.03 -9.17 0.87
N ILE A 62 -19.29 -8.74 0.88
CA ILE A 62 -19.63 -7.37 1.27
C ILE A 62 -19.58 -7.28 2.79
N GLU A 63 -19.01 -6.19 3.31
CA GLU A 63 -18.82 -5.93 4.73
C GLU A 63 -19.41 -4.55 5.05
N GLY A 64 -20.63 -4.54 5.61
CA GLY A 64 -21.39 -3.31 5.81
C GLY A 64 -21.75 -2.59 4.51
N ASP A 65 -22.00 -1.29 4.61
CA ASP A 65 -22.59 -0.53 3.49
C ASP A 65 -21.57 0.00 2.48
N SER A 66 -20.29 0.03 2.85
CA SER A 66 -19.25 0.71 2.06
C SER A 66 -17.93 -0.04 1.99
N THR A 67 -17.86 -1.30 2.42
CA THR A 67 -16.64 -2.10 2.29
C THR A 67 -16.91 -3.49 1.73
N ALA A 68 -15.91 -4.05 1.06
CA ALA A 68 -15.95 -5.41 0.56
C ALA A 68 -14.56 -6.04 0.61
N THR A 69 -14.52 -7.35 0.76
CA THR A 69 -13.31 -8.16 0.68
C THR A 69 -13.41 -9.07 -0.52
N VAL A 70 -12.43 -9.00 -1.42
CA VAL A 70 -12.33 -9.89 -2.59
C VAL A 70 -11.16 -10.85 -2.39
N PHE A 71 -11.44 -12.14 -2.48
CA PHE A 71 -10.46 -13.20 -2.34
C PHE A 71 -10.05 -13.67 -3.72
N THR A 72 -8.76 -13.69 -3.98
CA THR A 72 -8.18 -14.09 -5.26
C THR A 72 -7.03 -15.05 -5.04
N GLU A 73 -6.69 -15.79 -6.09
CA GLU A 73 -5.53 -16.67 -6.15
C GLU A 73 -4.72 -16.35 -7.40
N ILE A 74 -3.40 -16.32 -7.27
CA ILE A 74 -2.47 -16.25 -8.41
C ILE A 74 -1.98 -17.68 -8.67
N VAL A 75 -2.44 -18.26 -9.78
CA VAL A 75 -2.01 -19.58 -10.23
C VAL A 75 -0.64 -19.45 -10.89
N ARG A 76 0.30 -20.32 -10.53
CA ARG A 76 1.62 -20.37 -11.17
C ARG A 76 1.80 -21.78 -11.74
N PRO A 77 1.60 -21.97 -13.06
CA PRO A 77 1.58 -23.28 -13.70
C PRO A 77 2.77 -24.18 -13.31
N ASP A 78 3.94 -23.58 -13.06
CA ASP A 78 5.20 -24.31 -12.82
C ASP A 78 5.90 -23.96 -11.49
N ALA A 79 5.26 -23.22 -10.57
CA ALA A 79 5.93 -22.68 -9.37
C ALA A 79 5.30 -23.07 -8.02
N GLY A 80 4.55 -24.17 -8.00
CA GLY A 80 3.96 -24.72 -6.77
C GLY A 80 2.56 -24.15 -6.45
N PRO A 81 2.14 -24.15 -5.18
CA PRO A 81 0.77 -23.78 -4.82
C PRO A 81 0.42 -22.36 -5.23
N ALA A 82 -0.87 -22.15 -5.51
CA ALA A 82 -1.43 -20.85 -5.82
C ALA A 82 -1.21 -19.89 -4.65
N VAL A 83 -0.90 -18.64 -4.97
CA VAL A 83 -0.68 -17.59 -3.96
C VAL A 83 -2.00 -16.91 -3.66
N GLN A 84 -2.41 -16.90 -2.40
CA GLN A 84 -3.61 -16.19 -1.99
C GLN A 84 -3.36 -14.69 -1.90
N VAL A 85 -4.23 -13.92 -2.57
CA VAL A 85 -4.26 -12.46 -2.48
C VAL A 85 -5.66 -12.00 -2.10
N ILE A 86 -5.77 -11.26 -1.00
CA ILE A 86 -7.02 -10.71 -0.49
C ILE A 86 -6.99 -9.19 -0.64
N TRP A 87 -8.04 -8.63 -1.24
CA TRP A 87 -8.19 -7.22 -1.50
C TRP A 87 -9.27 -6.65 -0.58
N ARG A 88 -8.93 -5.64 0.22
CA ARG A 88 -9.93 -4.85 0.96
C ARG A 88 -10.30 -3.66 0.11
N ILE A 89 -11.58 -3.47 -0.14
CA ILE A 89 -12.13 -2.43 -1.01
C ILE A 89 -13.07 -1.55 -0.19
N GLY A 90 -12.94 -0.24 -0.38
CA GLY A 90 -13.86 0.76 0.14
C GLY A 90 -14.65 1.41 -0.99
N ALA A 91 -15.91 1.70 -0.73
CA ALA A 91 -16.81 2.42 -1.61
C ALA A 91 -17.04 3.84 -1.09
N LYS A 92 -17.02 4.82 -1.99
CA LYS A 92 -17.47 6.19 -1.74
C LYS A 92 -18.37 6.62 -2.89
N GLY A 93 -19.69 6.52 -2.68
CA GLY A 93 -20.66 6.56 -3.77
C GLY A 93 -20.39 5.43 -4.76
N ASP A 94 -20.36 5.75 -6.05
CA ASP A 94 -20.09 4.76 -7.12
C ASP A 94 -18.60 4.47 -7.32
N THR A 95 -17.72 5.08 -6.51
CA THR A 95 -16.27 4.89 -6.63
C THR A 95 -15.79 3.80 -5.69
N LEU A 96 -15.20 2.73 -6.25
CA LEU A 96 -14.52 1.68 -5.50
C LEU A 96 -13.00 1.92 -5.51
N LYS A 97 -12.37 1.77 -4.34
CA LYS A 97 -10.91 1.88 -4.19
C LYS A 97 -10.38 0.78 -3.29
N ILE A 98 -9.21 0.26 -3.62
CA ILE A 98 -8.46 -0.67 -2.77
C ILE A 98 -7.92 0.11 -1.57
N LEU A 99 -8.21 -0.42 -0.37
CA LEU A 99 -7.76 0.07 0.93
C LEU A 99 -6.57 -0.74 1.47
N ASP A 100 -6.45 -2.01 1.08
CA ASP A 100 -5.36 -2.88 1.52
C ASP A 100 -5.23 -4.10 0.61
N VAL A 101 -4.03 -4.66 0.57
CA VAL A 101 -3.73 -5.92 -0.11
C VAL A 101 -3.05 -6.84 0.89
N LEU A 102 -3.59 -8.05 1.04
CA LEU A 102 -2.98 -9.09 1.84
C LEU A 102 -2.46 -10.17 0.91
N VAL A 103 -1.20 -10.55 1.06
CA VAL A 103 -0.58 -11.67 0.33
C VAL A 103 -0.18 -12.72 1.35
N GLU A 104 -0.65 -13.96 1.19
CA GLU A 104 -0.38 -15.05 2.15
C GLU A 104 -0.69 -14.63 3.60
N GLY A 105 -1.81 -13.94 3.80
CA GLY A 105 -2.25 -13.43 5.10
C GLY A 105 -1.53 -12.17 5.62
N THR A 106 -0.49 -11.69 4.93
CA THR A 106 0.27 -10.51 5.34
C THR A 106 -0.29 -9.24 4.71
N SER A 107 -0.82 -8.34 5.54
CA SER A 107 -1.37 -7.04 5.12
C SER A 107 -0.25 -6.02 4.82
N LEU A 108 -0.30 -5.44 3.63
CA LEU A 108 0.65 -4.44 3.20
C LEU A 108 0.58 -3.18 4.07
N SER A 109 -0.63 -2.63 4.27
CA SER A 109 -0.80 -1.41 5.05
C SER A 109 -0.38 -1.58 6.51
N GLN A 110 -0.60 -2.76 7.11
CA GLN A 110 -0.18 -3.05 8.48
C GLN A 110 1.34 -3.20 8.60
N THR A 111 1.98 -3.86 7.64
CA THR A 111 3.45 -3.94 7.60
C THR A 111 4.06 -2.54 7.47
N LEU A 112 3.59 -1.72 6.53
CA LEU A 112 4.08 -0.34 6.37
C LEU A 112 3.86 0.49 7.64
N ARG A 113 2.71 0.33 8.31
CA ARG A 113 2.43 1.00 9.58
C ARG A 113 3.42 0.61 10.68
N ALA A 114 3.75 -0.67 10.78
CA ALA A 114 4.72 -1.16 11.75
C ALA A 114 6.12 -0.60 11.46
N ASP A 115 6.55 -0.63 10.20
CA ASP A 115 7.86 -0.14 9.75
C ASP A 115 7.99 1.37 9.98
N PHE A 116 7.01 2.15 9.54
CA PHE A 116 7.03 3.60 9.69
C PHE A 116 6.98 4.00 11.16
N GLY A 117 6.15 3.32 11.95
CA GLY A 117 6.13 3.49 13.40
C GLY A 117 7.48 3.17 14.04
N SER A 118 8.22 2.16 13.53
CA SER A 118 9.56 1.83 14.01
C SER A 118 10.57 2.95 13.71
N ILE A 119 10.60 3.43 12.46
CA ILE A 119 11.47 4.54 12.03
C ILE A 119 11.23 5.78 12.90
N ILE A 120 9.96 6.15 13.09
CA ILE A 120 9.59 7.31 13.89
C ILE A 120 10.06 7.14 15.34
N ARG A 121 9.86 5.96 15.96
CA ARG A 121 10.29 5.69 17.35
C ARG A 121 11.81 5.74 17.52
N GLN A 122 12.56 5.20 16.57
CA GLN A 122 14.03 5.21 16.62
C GLN A 122 14.63 6.61 16.45
N ARG A 123 13.83 7.58 16.00
CA ARG A 123 14.23 8.95 15.70
C ARG A 123 13.42 9.96 16.53
N GLU A 124 13.32 9.67 17.83
CA GLU A 124 12.72 10.55 18.86
C GLU A 124 11.23 10.89 18.65
N GLY A 125 10.49 10.08 17.89
CA GLY A 125 9.07 10.32 17.64
C GLY A 125 8.77 11.38 16.57
N LYS A 126 9.79 11.85 15.84
CA LYS A 126 9.65 12.93 14.86
C LYS A 126 9.22 12.42 13.48
N VAL A 127 8.11 12.92 12.95
CA VAL A 127 7.62 12.59 11.59
C VAL A 127 8.59 13.03 10.51
N ALA A 128 9.28 14.16 10.71
CA ALA A 128 10.37 14.62 9.85
C ALA A 128 11.43 13.55 9.55
N ALA A 129 11.72 12.64 10.49
CA ALA A 129 12.68 11.57 10.28
C ALA A 129 12.16 10.53 9.27
N LEU A 130 10.88 10.16 9.35
CA LEU A 130 10.26 9.30 8.35
C LEU A 130 10.25 9.98 6.98
N ILE A 131 9.89 11.26 6.91
CA ILE A 131 9.92 12.03 5.64
C ILE A 131 11.31 11.98 5.02
N HIS A 132 12.37 12.15 5.82
CA HIS A 132 13.74 12.04 5.33
C HIS A 132 14.05 10.65 4.74
N GLU A 133 13.71 9.58 5.47
CA GLU A 133 13.91 8.19 4.99
C GLU A 133 13.11 7.90 3.71
N LEU A 134 11.88 8.41 3.59
CA LEU A 134 11.07 8.26 2.39
C LEU A 134 11.66 8.98 1.18
N ARG A 135 12.25 10.17 1.36
CA ARG A 135 12.97 10.87 0.28
C ARG A 135 14.15 10.03 -0.22
N LEU A 136 14.94 9.47 0.70
CA LEU A 136 16.09 8.64 0.35
C LEU A 136 15.67 7.39 -0.43
N LYS A 137 14.70 6.63 0.09
CA LYS A 137 14.21 5.41 -0.58
C LYS A 137 13.58 5.70 -1.94
N THR A 138 12.79 6.76 -2.05
CA THR A 138 12.16 7.13 -3.31
C THR A 138 13.20 7.54 -4.35
N ALA A 139 14.25 8.26 -3.94
CA ALA A 139 15.34 8.62 -4.84
C ALA A 139 16.14 7.40 -5.29
N GLU A 140 16.44 6.47 -4.39
CA GLU A 140 17.13 5.20 -4.70
C GLU A 140 16.35 4.37 -5.73
N LEU A 141 15.04 4.19 -5.51
CA LEU A 141 14.19 3.38 -6.37
C LEU A 141 13.88 4.01 -7.74
N LYS A 142 14.08 5.33 -7.89
CA LYS A 142 13.94 6.04 -9.18
C LYS A 142 15.21 6.00 -10.03
N LEU A 143 16.33 5.49 -9.51
CA LEU A 143 17.53 5.27 -10.31
C LEU A 143 17.26 4.12 -11.30
N PRO A 144 17.62 4.27 -12.60
CA PRO A 144 17.57 3.15 -13.51
C PRO A 144 18.46 2.03 -12.96
N ASP A 145 17.99 0.77 -13.06
CA ASP A 145 18.72 -0.41 -12.62
C ASP A 145 20.19 -0.28 -13.03
N LYS A 146 21.09 -0.20 -12.05
CA LYS A 146 22.49 -0.49 -12.29
C LYS A 146 22.58 -2.01 -12.40
N ASN A 147 22.37 -2.50 -13.64
CA ASN A 147 22.93 -3.71 -14.27
C ASN A 147 21.93 -4.40 -15.17
#